data_AF-A0A535XZ58-F1
#
_entry.id   AF-A0A535XZ58-F1
#
_cell.length_a   1.000
_cell.length_b   1.000
_cell.length_c   1.000
_cell.angle_alpha   90.00
_cell.angle_beta   90.00
_cell.angle_gamma   90.00
#
_symmetry.space_group_name_H-M   'P 1'
#
loop_
_entity.id
_entity.type
_entity.pdbx_description
1 polymer ?
#
loop_
_entity_poly.entity_id
_entity_poly.type
_entity_poly.pdbx_seq_one_letter_code
_entity_poly.pdbx_strand_id
1 'polypeptide(L)'
;MVQHDRIAMPFELARTMLVLGRLQRRRGTRREAKASLETALEIFTNLGTRLWTEKAQRELAGLGIRRGKGGELTPSEHRIAQLAATGQTNRQVAAAMLISPKTVEANLARVYQKLDIRSRAELGRRMAEKQIRIQPS
;
A
#
# COMPACT_ATOMS: atom_id res chain seq x y z
N MET A 1 -47.95 -7.54 13.15
CA MET A 1 -46.58 -8.04 12.93
C MET A 1 -45.76 -6.92 12.29
N VAL A 2 -44.94 -6.21 13.04
CA VAL A 2 -44.06 -5.16 12.47
C VAL A 2 -42.62 -5.53 12.81
N GLN A 3 -42.02 -6.38 11.97
CA GLN A 3 -40.61 -6.82 12.09
C GLN A 3 -39.61 -5.75 11.58
N HIS A 4 -39.89 -4.46 11.75
CA HIS A 4 -38.94 -3.42 11.36
C HIS A 4 -37.82 -3.19 12.38
N ASP A 5 -37.87 -3.84 13.54
CA ASP A 5 -37.07 -3.45 14.71
C ASP A 5 -35.65 -4.02 14.77
N ARG A 6 -35.20 -4.80 13.78
CA ARG A 6 -33.83 -5.38 13.77
C ARG A 6 -33.25 -5.65 12.39
N ILE A 7 -33.64 -4.90 11.37
CA ILE A 7 -32.98 -5.06 10.07
C ILE A 7 -31.69 -4.25 10.14
N ALA A 8 -30.58 -4.92 10.47
CA ALA A 8 -29.27 -4.43 10.06
C ALA A 8 -29.43 -4.03 8.59
N MET A 9 -29.15 -2.77 8.25
CA MET A 9 -29.20 -2.27 6.87
C MET A 9 -27.77 -2.27 6.30
N PRO A 10 -27.13 -3.45 6.12
CA PRO A 10 -25.74 -3.54 5.73
C PRO A 10 -25.50 -2.84 4.40
N PHE A 11 -26.47 -2.90 3.48
CA PHE A 11 -26.37 -2.21 2.20
C PHE A 11 -26.27 -0.68 2.35
N GLU A 12 -27.12 -0.06 3.18
CA GLU A 12 -27.09 1.38 3.40
C GLU A 12 -25.87 1.82 4.22
N LEU A 13 -25.42 0.98 5.15
CA LEU A 13 -24.13 1.18 5.82
C LEU A 13 -22.98 1.17 4.80
N ALA A 14 -22.93 0.19 3.91
CA ALA A 14 -21.91 0.09 2.87
C ALA A 14 -21.92 1.30 1.91
N ARG A 15 -23.11 1.79 1.54
CA ARG A 15 -23.24 3.02 0.75
C ARG A 15 -22.72 4.25 1.48
N THR A 16 -23.04 4.39 2.77
CA THR A 16 -22.53 5.46 3.63
C THR A 16 -21.00 5.42 3.69
N MET A 17 -20.43 4.24 3.92
CA MET A 17 -18.98 4.03 3.98
C MET A 17 -18.30 4.33 2.64
N LEU A 18 -18.92 3.96 1.51
CA LEU A 18 -18.42 4.30 0.17
C LEU A 18 -18.36 5.81 -0.06
N VAL A 19 -19.38 6.56 0.35
CA VAL A 19 -19.43 8.02 0.23
C VAL A 19 -18.45 8.69 1.19
N LEU A 20 -18.36 8.23 2.43
CA LEU A 20 -17.41 8.72 3.43
C LEU A 20 -15.97 8.55 2.94
N GLY A 21 -15.63 7.38 2.39
CA GLY A 21 -14.31 7.12 1.81
C GLY A 21 -13.95 8.07 0.67
N ARG A 22 -14.91 8.44 -0.19
CA ARG A 22 -14.72 9.44 -1.25
C ARG A 22 -14.48 10.84 -0.70
N LEU A 23 -15.20 11.22 0.36
CA LEU A 23 -15.01 12.52 1.02
C LEU A 23 -13.65 12.61 1.72
N GLN A 24 -13.27 11.57 2.47
CA GLN A 24 -11.95 11.46 3.12
C GLN A 24 -10.81 11.52 2.09
N ARG A 25 -10.98 10.87 0.92
CA ARG A 25 -10.04 10.98 -0.19
C ARG A 25 -9.84 12.43 -0.64
N ARG A 26 -10.93 13.18 -0.83
CA ARG A 26 -10.87 14.60 -1.23
C ARG A 26 -10.21 15.47 -0.17
N ARG A 27 -10.34 15.12 1.11
CA ARG A 27 -9.70 15.80 2.25
C ARG A 27 -8.24 15.39 2.48
N GLY A 28 -7.71 14.43 1.72
CA GLY A 28 -6.33 13.95 1.84
C GLY A 28 -6.10 12.93 2.95
N THR A 29 -7.11 12.53 3.72
CA THR A 29 -6.99 11.54 4.81
C THR A 29 -7.00 10.10 4.28
N ARG A 30 -5.94 9.72 3.54
CA ARG A 30 -5.87 8.44 2.79
C ARG A 30 -6.10 7.18 3.63
N ARG A 31 -5.57 7.13 4.87
CA ARG A 31 -5.70 5.95 5.75
C ARG A 31 -7.17 5.71 6.15
N GLU A 32 -7.87 6.78 6.50
CA GLU A 32 -9.30 6.73 6.84
C GLU A 32 -10.13 6.39 5.61
N ALA A 33 -9.82 7.02 4.47
CA ALA A 33 -10.48 6.71 3.21
C ALA A 33 -10.36 5.23 2.85
N LYS A 34 -9.18 4.63 3.04
CA LYS A 34 -8.95 3.20 2.82
C LYS A 34 -9.83 2.35 3.72
N ALA A 35 -9.81 2.60 5.03
CA ALA A 35 -10.60 1.84 6.00
C ALA A 35 -12.09 1.90 5.65
N SER A 36 -12.62 3.09 5.36
CA SER A 36 -14.03 3.25 4.99
C SER A 36 -14.39 2.47 3.71
N LEU A 37 -13.54 2.53 2.69
CA LEU A 37 -13.78 1.82 1.44
C LEU A 37 -13.61 0.29 1.55
N GLU A 38 -12.70 -0.19 2.41
CA GLU A 38 -12.54 -1.63 2.71
C GLU A 38 -13.78 -2.18 3.41
N THR A 39 -14.32 -1.47 4.40
CA THR A 39 -15.59 -1.85 5.05
C THR A 39 -16.75 -1.87 4.06
N ALA A 40 -16.86 -0.87 3.17
CA ALA A 40 -17.88 -0.88 2.12
C ALA A 40 -17.73 -2.09 1.18
N LEU A 41 -16.50 -2.41 0.77
CA LEU A 41 -16.22 -3.54 -0.11
C LEU A 41 -16.58 -4.88 0.53
N GLU A 42 -16.20 -5.08 1.79
CA GLU A 42 -16.52 -6.30 2.55
C GLU A 42 -18.04 -6.52 2.59
N ILE A 43 -18.79 -5.50 2.97
CA ILE A 43 -20.25 -5.62 3.08
C ILE A 43 -20.89 -5.87 1.70
N PHE A 44 -20.50 -5.15 0.64
CA PHE A 44 -21.05 -5.40 -0.70
C PHE A 44 -20.73 -6.79 -1.24
N THR A 45 -19.55 -7.32 -0.89
CA THR A 45 -19.13 -8.68 -1.25
C THR A 45 -19.96 -9.73 -0.52
N ASN A 46 -20.16 -9.56 0.78
CA ASN A 46 -20.99 -10.44 1.61
C ASN A 46 -22.47 -10.44 1.16
N LEU A 47 -22.95 -9.31 0.64
CA LEU A 47 -24.30 -9.19 0.07
C LEU A 47 -24.41 -9.68 -1.38
N GLY A 48 -23.33 -10.11 -2.02
CA GLY A 48 -23.33 -10.58 -3.42
C GLY A 48 -23.60 -9.46 -4.46
N THR A 49 -23.44 -8.19 -4.09
CA THR A 49 -23.82 -7.05 -4.94
C THR A 49 -22.70 -6.66 -5.92
N ARG A 50 -22.51 -7.44 -6.99
CA ARG A 50 -21.39 -7.30 -7.95
C ARG A 50 -21.08 -5.86 -8.39
N LEU A 51 -22.09 -5.13 -8.86
CA LEU A 51 -21.91 -3.75 -9.35
C LEU A 51 -21.35 -2.81 -8.26
N TRP A 52 -21.80 -2.98 -7.02
CA TRP A 52 -21.36 -2.18 -5.88
C TRP A 52 -19.98 -2.59 -5.37
N THR A 53 -19.69 -3.90 -5.37
CA THR A 53 -18.35 -4.44 -5.14
C THR A 53 -17.33 -3.84 -6.11
N GLU A 54 -17.61 -3.87 -7.42
CA GLU A 54 -16.75 -3.27 -8.45
C GLU A 54 -16.59 -1.76 -8.27
N LYS A 55 -17.64 -1.07 -7.81
CA LYS A 55 -17.59 0.36 -7.51
C LYS A 55 -16.65 0.65 -6.32
N ALA A 56 -16.75 -0.12 -5.24
CA ALA A 56 -15.85 0.01 -4.09
C ALA A 56 -14.40 -0.33 -4.44
N GLN A 57 -14.17 -1.37 -5.23
CA GLN A 57 -12.84 -1.74 -5.75
C GLN A 57 -12.22 -0.63 -6.60
N ARG A 58 -12.99 0.02 -7.48
CA ARG A 58 -12.53 1.15 -8.28
C ARG A 58 -12.15 2.36 -7.42
N GLU A 59 -12.92 2.66 -6.37
CA GLU A 59 -12.56 3.74 -5.45
C GLU A 59 -11.28 3.43 -4.66
N LEU A 60 -11.11 2.19 -4.19
CA LEU A 60 -9.90 1.72 -3.53
C LEU A 60 -8.68 1.82 -4.44
N ALA A 61 -8.81 1.36 -5.70
CA ALA A 61 -7.75 1.49 -6.70
C ALA A 61 -7.44 2.97 -7.00
N GLY A 62 -8.46 3.82 -7.03
CA GLY A 62 -8.37 5.25 -7.25
C GLY A 62 -7.70 6.03 -6.12
N LEU A 63 -7.64 5.51 -4.89
CA LEU A 63 -6.95 6.18 -3.78
C LEU A 63 -5.46 6.41 -4.04
N GLY A 64 -4.88 5.78 -5.08
CA GLY A 64 -3.43 5.84 -5.31
C GLY A 64 -2.64 5.20 -4.17
N ILE A 65 -3.34 4.62 -3.19
CA ILE A 65 -2.89 3.43 -2.48
C ILE A 65 -2.91 2.35 -3.54
N ARG A 66 -1.92 2.42 -4.45
CA ARG A 66 -1.24 1.20 -4.82
C ARG A 66 -1.07 0.50 -3.48
N ARG A 67 -1.80 -0.61 -3.27
CA ARG A 67 -1.27 -1.73 -2.49
C ARG A 67 0.22 -1.58 -2.62
N GLY A 68 0.97 -1.27 -1.55
CA GLY A 68 2.42 -1.34 -1.63
C GLY A 68 2.65 -2.62 -2.40
N LYS A 69 3.10 -2.50 -3.66
CA LYS A 69 3.06 -3.65 -4.55
C LYS A 69 4.06 -4.54 -3.85
N GLY A 70 3.57 -5.52 -3.09
CA GLY A 70 4.28 -6.70 -2.68
C GLY A 70 4.65 -7.38 -3.98
N GLY A 71 5.64 -6.79 -4.61
CA GLY A 71 6.07 -6.96 -5.96
C GLY A 71 7.56 -6.89 -5.84
N GLU A 72 8.20 -7.87 -6.43
CA GLU A 72 9.63 -8.05 -6.28
C GLU A 72 10.36 -6.77 -6.69
N LEU A 73 11.42 -6.49 -5.93
CA LEU A 73 12.34 -5.43 -6.32
C LEU A 73 12.92 -5.83 -7.67
N THR A 74 12.96 -4.89 -8.61
CA THR A 74 13.73 -5.11 -9.84
C THR A 74 15.21 -5.32 -9.46
N PRO A 75 16.02 -5.94 -10.32
CA PRO A 75 17.44 -6.13 -10.03
C PRO A 75 18.16 -4.82 -9.64
N SER A 76 17.84 -3.72 -10.34
CA SER A 76 18.39 -2.40 -10.04
C SER A 76 17.91 -1.84 -8.70
N GLU A 77 16.62 -1.97 -8.38
CA GLU A 77 16.07 -1.57 -7.08
C GLU A 77 16.67 -2.39 -5.93
N HIS A 78 16.89 -3.70 -6.15
CA HIS A 78 17.49 -4.58 -5.17
C HIS A 78 18.94 -4.18 -4.88
N ARG A 79 19.74 -3.89 -5.92
CA ARG A 79 21.12 -3.43 -5.77
C ARG A 79 21.20 -2.09 -5.05
N ILE A 80 20.33 -1.13 -5.39
CA ILE A 80 20.22 0.15 -4.67
C ILE A 80 19.83 -0.06 -3.19
N ALA A 81 18.85 -0.94 -2.93
CA ALA A 81 18.40 -1.27 -1.59
C ALA A 81 19.50 -1.91 -0.74
N GLN A 82 20.31 -2.81 -1.30
CA GLN A 82 21.44 -3.43 -0.62
C GLN A 82 22.52 -2.39 -0.24
N LEU A 83 22.96 -1.58 -1.21
CA LEU A 83 23.95 -0.53 -0.96
C LEU A 83 23.43 0.49 0.07
N ALA A 84 22.13 0.78 0.04
CA ALA A 84 21.53 1.65 1.05
C ALA A 84 21.47 0.98 2.45
N ALA A 85 21.16 -0.32 2.51
CA ALA A 85 21.09 -1.05 3.76
C ALA A 85 22.44 -1.13 4.50
N THR A 86 23.57 -1.08 3.78
CA THR A 86 24.93 -1.05 4.38
C THR A 86 25.35 0.33 4.89
N GLY A 87 24.48 1.35 4.82
CA GLY A 87 24.74 2.69 5.36
C GLY A 87 25.27 3.72 4.36
N GLN A 88 25.45 3.37 3.07
CA GLN A 88 25.98 4.30 2.07
C GLN A 88 25.03 5.45 1.73
N THR A 89 25.47 6.70 1.81
CA THR A 89 24.65 7.87 1.42
C THR A 89 24.17 7.78 -0.04
N ASN A 90 23.09 8.49 -0.39
CA ASN A 90 22.55 8.49 -1.76
C ASN A 90 23.60 8.90 -2.80
N ARG A 91 24.58 9.75 -2.44
CA ARG A 91 25.72 10.13 -3.30
C ARG A 91 26.68 8.98 -3.52
N GLN A 92 27.00 8.20 -2.49
CA GLN A 92 27.85 7.01 -2.61
C GLN A 92 27.17 5.92 -3.44
N VAL A 93 25.88 5.68 -3.21
CA VAL A 93 25.08 4.73 -4.01
C VAL A 93 25.02 5.19 -5.46
N ALA A 94 24.83 6.49 -5.71
CA ALA A 94 24.81 7.08 -7.04
C ALA A 94 26.14 6.86 -7.78
N ALA A 95 27.27 7.09 -7.11
CA ALA A 95 28.60 6.83 -7.65
C ALA A 95 28.80 5.34 -7.98
N ALA A 96 28.42 4.44 -7.07
CA ALA A 96 28.55 2.99 -7.26
C ALA A 96 27.65 2.44 -8.38
N MET A 97 26.51 3.09 -8.64
CA MET A 97 25.54 2.70 -9.65
C MET A 97 25.66 3.49 -10.97
N LEU A 98 26.59 4.45 -11.05
CA LEU A 98 26.78 5.37 -12.18
C LEU A 98 25.48 6.10 -12.60
N ILE A 99 24.69 6.56 -11.62
CA ILE A 99 23.43 7.29 -11.82
C ILE A 99 23.40 8.56 -10.98
N SER A 100 22.43 9.45 -11.21
CA SER A 100 22.27 10.65 -10.39
C SER A 100 21.77 10.34 -8.97
N PRO A 101 22.15 11.14 -7.94
CA PRO A 101 21.57 11.03 -6.60
C PRO A 101 20.04 11.14 -6.59
N LYS A 102 19.47 11.99 -7.46
CA LYS A 102 18.01 12.13 -7.63
C LYS A 102 17.36 10.85 -8.15
N THR A 103 18.06 10.11 -9.02
CA THR A 103 17.61 8.79 -9.50
C THR A 103 17.62 7.78 -8.36
N VAL A 104 18.63 7.81 -7.48
CA VAL A 104 18.68 6.96 -6.28
C VAL A 104 17.51 7.25 -5.35
N GLU A 105 17.23 8.53 -5.07
CA GLU A 105 16.09 8.94 -4.23
C GLU A 105 14.75 8.45 -4.78
N ALA A 106 14.53 8.62 -6.09
CA ALA A 106 13.31 8.14 -6.73
C ALA A 106 13.19 6.61 -6.67
N ASN A 107 14.30 5.88 -6.82
CA ASN A 107 14.30 4.42 -6.66
C ASN A 107 14.05 4.00 -5.22
N LEU A 108 14.68 4.65 -4.23
CA LEU A 108 14.45 4.35 -2.82
C LEU A 108 13.00 4.62 -2.40
N ALA A 109 12.37 5.69 -2.91
CA ALA A 109 10.96 5.93 -2.68
C ALA A 109 10.07 4.79 -3.20
N ARG A 110 10.39 4.24 -4.39
CA ARG A 110 9.70 3.06 -4.93
C ARG A 110 9.98 1.80 -4.12
N VAL A 111 11.23 1.59 -3.69
CA VAL A 111 11.63 0.46 -2.82
C VAL A 111 10.86 0.51 -1.51
N TYR A 112 10.81 1.66 -0.84
CA TYR A 112 10.07 1.84 0.41
C TYR A 112 8.58 1.55 0.22
N GLN A 113 8.00 2.00 -0.88
CA GLN A 113 6.61 1.70 -1.23
C GLN A 113 6.39 0.20 -1.50
N LYS A 114 7.29 -0.47 -2.24
CA LYS A 114 7.19 -1.91 -2.55
C LYS A 114 7.38 -2.79 -1.31
N LEU A 115 8.26 -2.35 -0.41
CA LEU A 115 8.52 -3.02 0.85
C LEU A 115 7.58 -2.57 1.97
N ASP A 116 6.68 -1.62 1.76
CA ASP A 116 5.80 -1.10 2.83
C ASP A 116 6.58 -0.67 4.10
N ILE A 117 7.70 0.02 3.90
CA ILE A 117 8.56 0.55 4.96
C ILE A 117 8.65 2.06 4.85
N ARG A 118 8.99 2.73 5.95
CA ARG A 118 8.99 4.20 6.02
C ARG A 118 10.36 4.81 6.23
N SER A 119 11.36 3.99 6.55
CA SER A 119 12.69 4.49 6.88
C SER A 119 13.82 3.62 6.33
N ARG A 120 14.97 4.25 6.23
CA ARG A 120 16.23 3.60 5.88
C ARG A 120 16.67 2.57 6.93
N ALA A 121 16.41 2.85 8.21
CA ALA A 121 16.69 1.90 9.29
C ALA A 121 15.83 0.63 9.15
N GLU A 122 14.56 0.81 8.78
CA GLU A 122 13.64 -0.29 8.52
C GLU A 122 14.02 -1.07 7.25
N LEU A 123 14.57 -0.40 6.23
CA LEU A 123 15.19 -1.05 5.08
C LEU A 123 16.34 -1.96 5.50
N GLY A 124 17.24 -1.48 6.36
CA GLY A 124 18.36 -2.26 6.89
C GLY A 124 17.89 -3.54 7.58
N ARG A 125 16.91 -3.44 8.48
CA ARG A 125 16.32 -4.60 9.17
C ARG A 125 15.73 -5.62 8.19
N ARG A 126 14.92 -5.16 7.24
CA ARG A 126 14.27 -6.05 6.26
C ARG A 126 15.26 -6.76 5.34
N MET A 127 16.32 -6.07 4.92
CA MET A 127 17.32 -6.65 4.03
C MET A 127 18.18 -7.69 4.76
N ALA A 128 18.45 -7.48 6.05
CA ALA A 128 19.13 -8.46 6.90
C ALA A 128 18.27 -9.73 7.10
N GLU A 129 16.97 -9.58 7.41
CA GLU A 129 16.03 -10.72 7.53
C GLU A 129 15.93 -11.54 6.24
N LYS A 130 15.98 -10.88 5.06
CA LYS A 130 15.92 -11.56 3.76
C LYS A 130 17.22 -12.29 3.43
N GLN A 131 18.39 -11.76 3.82
CA GLN A 131 19.68 -12.45 3.68
C GLN A 131 19.76 -13.72 4.52
N ILE A 132 19.20 -13.71 5.73
CA ILE A 132 19.13 -14.89 6.60
C ILE A 132 18.28 -16.02 5.96
N ARG A 133 17.23 -15.67 5.21
CA ARG A 133 16.34 -16.65 4.55
C ARG A 133 16.88 -17.30 3.27
N ILE A 134 17.87 -16.71 2.61
CA ILE A 134 18.45 -17.24 1.34
C ILE A 134 19.62 -18.21 1.63
N GLN A 135 19.96 -18.42 2.90
CA GLN A 135 21.05 -19.28 3.32
C GLN A 135 20.55 -20.52 4.10
N PRO A 136 19.74 -21.42 3.52
CA PRO A 136 19.72 -22.81 3.96
C PRO A 136 20.82 -23.59 3.24
N SER A 137 21.50 -24.42 4.02
CA SER A 137 22.62 -25.31 3.67
C SER A 137 22.37 -26.23 2.48
#